data_AF-A0A9Q0ITX6-F1
#
_entry.id   AF-A0A9Q0ITX6-F1
#
_cell.length_a   1.000
_cell.length_b   1.000
_cell.length_c   1.000
_cell.angle_alpha   90.00
_cell.angle_beta   90.00
_cell.angle_gamma   90.00
#
_symmetry.space_group_name_H-M   'P 1'
#
loop_
_entity.id
_entity.type
_entity.pdbx_description
1 polymer ?
#
loop_
_entity_poly.entity_id
_entity_poly.type
_entity_poly.pdbx_seq_one_letter_code
_entity_poly.pdbx_strand_id
1 'polypeptide(L)'
;IILSNIDVGVAGIWECQVTSSRGNRSRHMEIVVVETSATYCAADRVSNNKGDFRWPKTLAGILAFLPCAPSTFGSAPHPSAPRLEKKAWRRCDRAGRWAQEDYTQCPYASELTRLLHEITQMPINATNAGPLGQQLVAFTSRAALFTDVMDVIFVTHLVERLTRLAEKRRDLGVYVWDVASNMMLVEEHVLWMAQSEVRACTRIVQCVQRVADMALTPDHQAAFTVRPATSQGLTCVVIKQPSPSPPQAPRPPPHRRRQNAKQDGGEEEEEEEEEEAGSLLSIQCHVLNGSHPHLPANQLGKVESEGRGMYRETFWRTLSFD
;
A
#
# COMPACT_ATOMS: atom_id res chain seq x y z
N ILE A 1 43.09 7.45 -19.49
CA ILE A 1 43.29 7.71 -20.93
C ILE A 1 42.22 8.71 -21.34
N ILE A 2 42.60 9.83 -21.96
CA ILE A 2 41.67 10.78 -22.57
C ILE A 2 41.90 10.68 -24.08
N LEU A 3 40.90 10.21 -24.83
CA LEU A 3 40.97 10.16 -26.29
C LEU A 3 40.66 11.56 -26.84
N SER A 4 41.56 12.13 -27.62
CA SER A 4 41.41 13.42 -28.30
C SER A 4 41.54 13.21 -29.80
N ASN A 5 40.78 13.97 -30.61
CA ASN A 5 40.75 13.85 -32.06
C ASN A 5 40.26 12.46 -32.55
N ILE A 6 39.01 12.13 -32.19
CA ILE A 6 38.40 10.83 -32.52
C ILE A 6 38.04 10.78 -34.01
N ASP A 7 38.75 9.95 -34.77
CA ASP A 7 38.44 9.59 -36.15
C ASP A 7 38.05 8.10 -36.26
N VAL A 8 37.67 7.66 -37.47
CA VAL A 8 37.21 6.29 -37.74
C VAL A 8 38.23 5.22 -37.31
N GLY A 9 39.52 5.54 -37.28
CA GLY A 9 40.59 4.65 -36.83
C GLY A 9 40.55 4.31 -35.34
N VAL A 10 39.78 5.05 -34.53
CA VAL A 10 39.58 4.76 -33.09
C VAL A 10 38.48 3.71 -32.86
N ALA A 11 37.68 3.38 -33.88
CA ALA A 11 36.62 2.38 -33.77
C ALA A 11 37.18 0.97 -33.52
N GLY A 12 36.48 0.17 -32.71
CA GLY A 12 36.86 -1.21 -32.40
C GLY A 12 36.67 -1.58 -30.94
N ILE A 13 37.13 -2.78 -30.59
CA ILE A 13 37.08 -3.29 -29.21
C ILE A 13 38.37 -2.90 -28.49
N TRP A 14 38.22 -2.13 -27.43
CA TRP A 14 39.29 -1.68 -26.55
C TRP A 14 39.30 -2.52 -25.28
N GLU A 15 40.48 -2.89 -24.80
CA GLU A 15 40.66 -3.62 -23.55
C GLU A 15 41.41 -2.75 -22.53
N CYS A 16 40.82 -2.58 -21.36
CA CYS A 16 41.51 -2.07 -20.18
C CYS A 16 42.02 -3.26 -19.37
N GLN A 17 43.33 -3.49 -19.37
CA GLN A 17 43.96 -4.56 -18.62
C GLN A 17 44.70 -3.98 -17.40
N VAL A 18 44.36 -4.47 -16.21
CA VAL A 18 45.02 -4.11 -14.95
C VAL A 18 45.71 -5.33 -14.39
N THR A 19 47.04 -5.27 -14.28
CA THR A 19 47.88 -6.33 -13.74
C THR A 19 48.31 -5.98 -12.31
N SER A 20 48.09 -6.90 -11.36
CA SER A 20 48.50 -6.73 -9.96
C SER A 20 49.17 -8.00 -9.42
N SER A 21 49.86 -7.91 -8.28
CA SER A 21 50.44 -9.07 -7.60
C SER A 21 49.40 -10.13 -7.18
N ARG A 22 48.11 -9.78 -7.14
CA ARG A 22 46.99 -10.67 -6.81
C ARG A 22 46.27 -11.23 -8.05
N GLY A 23 46.73 -10.89 -9.26
CA GLY A 23 46.16 -11.35 -10.52
C GLY A 23 45.87 -10.22 -11.51
N ASN A 24 45.47 -10.62 -12.71
CA ASN A 24 45.13 -9.75 -13.83
C ASN A 24 43.61 -9.65 -13.97
N ARG A 25 43.10 -8.43 -14.12
CA ARG A 25 41.69 -8.17 -14.44
C ARG A 25 41.63 -7.34 -15.71
N SER A 26 40.81 -7.74 -16.67
CA SER A 26 40.54 -6.93 -17.85
C SER A 26 39.05 -6.63 -18.02
N ARG A 27 38.75 -5.53 -18.72
CA ARG A 27 37.41 -5.13 -19.16
C ARG A 27 37.48 -4.63 -20.60
N HIS A 28 36.53 -5.05 -21.42
CA HIS A 28 36.42 -4.61 -22.81
C HIS A 28 35.38 -3.50 -22.97
N MET A 29 35.58 -2.59 -23.92
CA MET A 29 34.58 -1.63 -24.41
C MET A 29 34.61 -1.60 -25.94
N GLU A 30 33.48 -1.36 -26.59
CA GLU A 30 33.41 -1.15 -28.04
C GLU A 30 33.23 0.35 -28.32
N ILE A 31 34.10 0.91 -29.16
CA ILE A 31 33.99 2.29 -29.66
C ILE A 31 33.47 2.23 -31.09
N VAL A 32 32.37 2.93 -31.35
CA VAL A 32 31.81 3.09 -32.70
C VAL A 32 31.85 4.57 -33.05
N VAL A 33 32.40 4.88 -34.22
CA VAL A 33 32.48 6.25 -34.75
C VAL A 33 31.34 6.44 -35.74
N VAL A 34 30.56 7.51 -35.54
CA VAL A 34 29.35 7.79 -36.31
C VAL A 34 29.47 9.17 -36.96
N GLU A 35 28.84 9.36 -38.10
CA GLU A 35 28.79 10.64 -38.80
C GLU A 35 28.24 11.76 -37.90
N THR A 36 28.78 12.97 -38.01
CA THR A 36 28.37 14.12 -37.19
C THR A 36 26.93 14.55 -37.44
N SER A 37 26.39 14.26 -38.62
CA SER A 37 24.99 14.51 -39.03
C SER A 37 24.01 13.43 -38.54
N ALA A 38 24.50 12.40 -37.85
CA ALA A 38 23.68 11.29 -37.40
C ALA A 38 22.55 11.76 -36.48
N THR A 39 21.39 11.12 -36.64
CA THR A 39 20.20 11.42 -35.86
C THR A 39 20.24 10.68 -34.53
N TYR A 40 19.82 11.33 -33.44
CA TYR A 40 19.82 10.78 -32.09
C TYR A 40 18.52 11.07 -31.37
N CYS A 41 18.14 10.17 -30.47
CA CYS A 41 17.25 10.50 -29.37
C CYS A 41 18.02 11.30 -28.33
N ALA A 42 17.40 12.37 -27.84
CA ALA A 42 17.93 13.17 -26.74
C ALA A 42 18.05 12.32 -25.46
N ALA A 43 18.98 12.70 -24.58
CA ALA A 43 18.98 12.14 -23.23
C ALA A 43 17.66 12.48 -22.54
N ASP A 44 17.12 11.53 -21.78
CA ASP A 44 15.77 11.62 -21.23
C ASP A 44 15.72 11.00 -19.82
N ARG A 45 14.76 11.44 -19.01
CA ARG A 45 14.55 10.93 -17.65
C ARG A 45 13.10 10.54 -17.48
N VAL A 46 12.86 9.25 -17.27
CA VAL A 46 11.52 8.70 -17.07
C VAL A 46 11.45 8.14 -15.65
N SER A 47 10.51 8.64 -14.85
CA SER A 47 10.20 8.11 -13.52
C SER A 47 8.83 7.46 -13.56
N ASN A 48 8.75 6.20 -13.14
CA ASN A 48 7.51 5.43 -13.03
C ASN A 48 7.55 4.53 -11.77
N ASN A 49 6.52 3.70 -11.59
CA ASN A 49 6.41 2.78 -10.46
C ASN A 49 7.50 1.67 -10.43
N LYS A 50 8.29 1.51 -11.50
CA LYS A 50 9.47 0.63 -11.56
C LYS A 50 10.77 1.33 -11.18
N GLY A 51 10.75 2.66 -11.12
CA GLY A 51 11.88 3.48 -10.70
C GLY A 51 12.16 4.66 -11.61
N ASP A 52 13.36 5.19 -11.46
CA ASP A 52 13.85 6.37 -12.16
C ASP A 52 14.94 5.98 -13.16
N PHE A 53 14.67 6.19 -14.44
CA PHE A 53 15.48 5.75 -15.56
C PHE A 53 16.05 6.95 -16.30
N ARG A 54 17.38 7.06 -16.29
CA ARG A 54 18.13 8.10 -17.02
C ARG A 54 18.68 7.53 -18.33
N TRP A 55 17.96 7.79 -19.42
CA TRP A 55 18.33 7.34 -20.75
C TRP A 55 19.42 8.22 -21.34
N PRO A 56 20.56 7.65 -21.75
CA PRO A 56 21.60 8.42 -22.43
C PRO A 56 21.16 8.82 -23.83
N LYS A 57 21.83 9.82 -24.40
CA LYS A 57 21.70 10.15 -25.83
C LYS A 57 21.99 8.89 -26.65
N THR A 58 21.02 8.46 -27.46
CA THR A 58 21.05 7.15 -28.14
C THR A 58 20.90 7.34 -29.64
N LEU A 59 21.69 6.62 -30.44
CA LEU A 59 21.65 6.70 -31.90
C LEU A 59 20.31 6.20 -32.46
N ALA A 60 19.78 6.89 -33.47
CA ALA A 60 18.55 6.51 -34.15
C ALA A 60 18.60 5.07 -34.69
N GLY A 61 17.54 4.30 -34.46
CA GLY A 61 17.42 2.91 -34.88
C GLY A 61 17.95 1.86 -33.88
N ILE A 62 18.54 2.27 -32.77
CA ILE A 62 19.08 1.36 -31.74
C ILE A 62 18.10 1.14 -30.58
N LEU A 63 18.17 -0.05 -29.99
CA LEU A 63 17.55 -0.39 -28.72
C LEU A 63 18.49 -0.06 -27.57
N ALA A 64 18.11 0.90 -26.73
CA ALA A 64 18.83 1.21 -25.51
C ALA A 64 18.37 0.30 -24.38
N PHE A 65 19.28 -0.06 -23.49
CA PHE A 65 19.00 -0.85 -22.30
C PHE A 65 19.56 -0.14 -21.07
N LEU A 66 18.82 -0.23 -19.97
CA LEU A 66 19.30 0.15 -18.64
C LEU A 66 19.11 -1.02 -17.69
N PRO A 67 20.09 -1.32 -16.82
CA PRO A 67 19.88 -2.27 -15.75
C PRO A 67 18.78 -1.73 -14.82
N CYS A 68 17.92 -2.61 -14.32
CA CYS A 68 16.98 -2.23 -13.26
C CYS A 68 17.76 -1.86 -11.99
N ALA A 69 17.19 -0.98 -11.16
CA ALA A 69 17.81 -0.64 -9.88
C ALA A 69 18.04 -1.91 -9.03
N PRO A 70 19.19 -2.03 -8.35
CA PRO A 70 19.47 -3.17 -7.49
C PRO A 70 18.41 -3.25 -6.38
N SER A 71 17.83 -4.44 -6.17
CA SER A 71 16.92 -4.66 -5.05
C SER A 71 17.68 -4.45 -3.74
N THR A 72 17.23 -3.50 -2.93
CA THR A 72 17.85 -3.14 -1.64
C THR A 72 17.67 -4.21 -0.57
N PHE A 73 16.89 -5.27 -0.81
CA PHE A 73 16.64 -6.36 0.14
C PHE A 73 16.95 -7.76 -0.41
N GLY A 74 17.63 -8.56 0.42
CA GLY A 74 17.32 -9.98 0.66
C GLY A 74 17.79 -11.05 -0.33
N SER A 75 18.54 -10.73 -1.39
CA SER A 75 19.22 -11.77 -2.17
C SER A 75 20.66 -11.91 -1.68
N ALA A 76 20.88 -12.77 -0.67
CA ALA A 76 22.19 -13.39 -0.56
C ALA A 76 22.54 -13.98 -1.94
N PRO A 77 23.77 -13.78 -2.46
CA PRO A 77 24.15 -14.38 -3.73
C PRO A 77 24.19 -15.89 -3.57
N HIS A 78 23.11 -16.57 -3.98
CA HIS A 78 23.16 -18.01 -4.20
C HIS A 78 24.19 -18.27 -5.31
N PRO A 79 25.25 -19.08 -5.09
CA PRO A 79 26.41 -19.14 -5.99
C PRO A 79 26.20 -19.91 -7.31
N SER A 80 24.97 -20.13 -7.80
CA SER A 80 24.74 -21.19 -8.78
C SER A 80 23.77 -20.88 -9.94
N ALA A 81 23.62 -19.62 -10.34
CA ALA A 81 23.08 -19.33 -11.68
C ALA A 81 23.55 -17.95 -12.19
N PRO A 82 23.87 -17.81 -13.48
CA PRO A 82 23.95 -16.49 -14.10
C PRO A 82 22.54 -15.89 -14.06
N ARG A 83 22.25 -15.08 -13.05
CA ARG A 83 21.02 -14.27 -13.04
C ARG A 83 21.13 -13.34 -14.24
N LEU A 84 20.31 -13.59 -15.27
CA LEU A 84 20.14 -12.65 -16.37
C LEU A 84 19.78 -11.30 -15.73
N GLU A 85 20.64 -10.31 -15.91
CA GLU A 85 20.38 -8.98 -15.36
C GLU A 85 19.05 -8.48 -15.91
N LYS A 86 18.08 -8.24 -15.02
CA LYS A 86 16.79 -7.64 -15.38
C LYS A 86 17.05 -6.24 -15.93
N LYS A 87 16.47 -5.93 -17.08
CA LYS A 87 16.72 -4.68 -17.82
C LYS A 87 15.41 -4.05 -18.26
N ALA A 88 15.38 -2.72 -18.22
CA ALA A 88 14.43 -1.93 -18.97
C ALA A 88 15.01 -1.65 -20.36
N TRP A 89 14.15 -1.52 -21.38
CA TRP A 89 14.59 -1.14 -22.71
C TRP A 89 13.70 -0.07 -23.33
N ARG A 90 14.31 0.77 -24.18
CA ARG A 90 13.62 1.76 -25.02
C ARG A 90 14.18 1.77 -26.41
N ARG A 91 13.32 1.94 -27.40
CA ARG A 91 13.72 2.04 -28.80
C ARG A 91 13.84 3.51 -29.20
N CYS A 92 15.00 3.87 -29.74
CA CYS A 92 15.14 5.11 -30.49
C CYS A 92 14.72 4.86 -31.94
N ASP A 93 13.65 5.52 -32.40
CA ASP A 93 13.18 5.35 -33.77
C ASP A 93 14.17 5.95 -34.79
N ARG A 94 13.93 5.71 -36.08
CA ARG A 94 14.82 6.23 -37.15
C ARG A 94 14.76 7.76 -37.29
N ALA A 95 13.75 8.42 -36.71
CA ALA A 95 13.59 9.86 -36.74
C ALA A 95 14.20 10.55 -35.51
N GLY A 96 14.84 9.80 -34.59
CA GLY A 96 15.44 10.35 -33.39
C GLY A 96 14.43 10.64 -32.27
N ARG A 97 13.29 9.94 -32.24
CA ARG A 97 12.32 10.03 -31.14
C ARG A 97 12.29 8.74 -30.34
N TRP A 98 12.18 8.88 -29.03
CA TRP A 98 11.91 7.76 -28.15
C TRP A 98 10.54 7.16 -28.48
N ALA A 99 10.50 5.86 -28.69
CA ALA A 99 9.31 5.12 -29.12
C ALA A 99 8.99 4.00 -28.11
N GLN A 100 8.89 2.74 -28.57
CA GLN A 100 8.53 1.61 -27.72
C GLN A 100 9.40 1.51 -26.48
N GLU A 101 8.78 1.15 -25.36
CA GLU A 101 9.42 1.01 -24.05
C GLU A 101 8.89 -0.20 -23.29
N ASP A 102 9.74 -0.76 -22.43
CA ASP A 102 9.40 -1.90 -21.61
C ASP A 102 10.18 -1.85 -20.28
N TYR A 103 9.42 -1.82 -19.20
CA TYR A 103 9.90 -1.83 -17.83
C TYR A 103 9.44 -3.07 -17.06
N THR A 104 8.80 -4.03 -17.73
CA THR A 104 8.10 -5.16 -17.09
C THR A 104 9.03 -6.08 -16.31
N GLN A 105 10.30 -6.17 -16.71
CA GLN A 105 11.30 -6.97 -16.02
C GLN A 105 11.78 -6.32 -14.72
N CYS A 106 11.59 -5.00 -14.55
CA CYS A 106 12.04 -4.30 -13.36
C CYS A 106 11.08 -4.49 -12.18
N PRO A 107 11.60 -4.68 -10.96
CA PRO A 107 10.77 -4.72 -9.77
C PRO A 107 10.13 -3.35 -9.52
N TYR A 108 9.06 -3.31 -8.71
CA TYR A 108 8.54 -2.05 -8.21
C TYR A 108 9.60 -1.35 -7.36
N ALA A 109 9.69 -0.02 -7.52
CA ALA A 109 10.64 0.81 -6.79
C ALA A 109 10.31 0.84 -5.30
N SER A 110 9.03 1.06 -4.97
CA SER A 110 8.51 0.97 -3.61
C SER A 110 8.60 -0.46 -3.08
N GLU A 111 9.11 -0.60 -1.86
CA GLU A 111 9.21 -1.88 -1.17
C GLU A 111 7.85 -2.45 -0.83
N LEU A 112 6.93 -1.62 -0.32
CA LEU A 112 5.57 -2.02 -0.01
C LEU A 112 4.85 -2.56 -1.25
N THR A 113 4.94 -1.84 -2.37
CA THR A 113 4.33 -2.24 -3.64
C THR A 113 4.87 -3.57 -4.13
N ARG A 114 6.17 -3.81 -3.95
CA ARG A 114 6.81 -5.07 -4.32
C ARG A 114 6.30 -6.23 -3.48
N LEU A 115 6.21 -6.05 -2.15
CA LEU A 115 5.68 -7.07 -1.23
C LEU A 115 4.21 -7.37 -1.54
N LEU A 116 3.37 -6.34 -1.70
CA LEU A 116 1.97 -6.51 -2.08
C LEU A 116 1.84 -7.26 -3.42
N HIS A 117 2.67 -6.91 -4.41
CA HIS A 117 2.68 -7.61 -5.69
C HIS A 117 3.04 -9.08 -5.55
N GLU A 118 4.10 -9.42 -4.80
CA GLU A 118 4.50 -10.81 -4.56
C GLU A 118 3.37 -11.60 -3.89
N ILE A 119 2.70 -11.02 -2.90
CA ILE A 119 1.56 -11.64 -2.22
C ILE A 119 0.40 -11.88 -3.20
N THR A 120 0.13 -10.96 -4.14
CA THR A 120 -0.90 -11.18 -5.17
C THR A 120 -0.59 -12.33 -6.13
N GLN A 121 0.67 -12.76 -6.23
CA GLN A 121 1.05 -13.92 -7.04
C GLN A 121 0.89 -15.24 -6.29
N MET A 122 0.83 -15.21 -4.94
CA MET A 122 0.68 -16.42 -4.15
C MET A 122 -0.78 -16.93 -4.19
N PRO A 123 -0.99 -18.26 -4.27
CA PRO A 123 -2.32 -18.84 -4.15
C PRO A 123 -2.83 -18.71 -2.71
N ILE A 124 -4.07 -18.24 -2.55
CA ILE A 124 -4.72 -18.10 -1.24
C ILE A 124 -5.71 -19.26 -1.07
N ASN A 125 -5.64 -19.93 0.07
CA ASN A 125 -6.46 -21.07 0.44
C ASN A 125 -6.93 -20.94 1.90
N ALA A 126 -7.72 -21.91 2.36
CA ALA A 126 -8.26 -21.87 3.72
C ALA A 126 -7.19 -21.84 4.81
N THR A 127 -6.00 -22.39 4.57
CA THR A 127 -4.94 -22.51 5.59
C THR A 127 -4.14 -21.22 5.74
N ASN A 128 -3.83 -20.52 4.63
CA ASN A 128 -3.03 -19.29 4.67
C ASN A 128 -3.85 -18.00 4.75
N ALA A 129 -5.17 -18.05 4.55
CA ALA A 129 -6.03 -16.86 4.53
C ALA A 129 -6.02 -16.06 5.85
N GLY A 130 -5.98 -16.73 7.00
CA GLY A 130 -5.94 -16.06 8.31
C GLY A 130 -4.67 -15.23 8.51
N PRO A 131 -3.47 -15.85 8.44
CA PRO A 131 -2.20 -15.13 8.52
C PRO A 131 -2.07 -14.03 7.47
N LEU A 132 -2.54 -14.28 6.24
CA LEU A 132 -2.56 -13.26 5.19
C LEU A 132 -3.48 -12.07 5.54
N GLY A 133 -4.67 -12.33 6.08
CA GLY A 133 -5.60 -11.29 6.51
C GLY A 133 -4.97 -10.40 7.58
N GLN A 134 -4.34 -10.99 8.60
CA GLN A 134 -3.60 -10.26 9.63
C GLN A 134 -2.47 -9.41 9.03
N GLN A 135 -1.69 -9.98 8.11
CA GLN A 135 -0.61 -9.27 7.44
C GLN A 135 -1.13 -8.10 6.60
N LEU A 136 -2.27 -8.27 5.90
CA LEU A 136 -2.88 -7.22 5.09
C LEU A 136 -3.43 -6.07 5.95
N VAL A 137 -4.03 -6.38 7.11
CA VAL A 137 -4.40 -5.36 8.10
C VAL A 137 -3.17 -4.60 8.56
N ALA A 138 -2.07 -5.29 8.87
CA ALA A 138 -0.83 -4.65 9.29
C ALA A 138 -0.25 -3.72 8.21
N PHE A 139 -0.22 -4.14 6.94
CA PHE A 139 0.24 -3.30 5.83
C PHE A 139 -0.64 -2.06 5.62
N THR A 140 -1.94 -2.21 5.80
CA THR A 140 -2.89 -1.10 5.60
C THR A 140 -3.04 -0.20 6.82
N SER A 141 -2.52 -0.58 7.99
CA SER A 141 -2.57 0.28 9.19
C SER A 141 -2.01 1.69 8.97
N ARG A 142 -1.04 1.83 8.05
CA ARG A 142 -0.43 3.11 7.63
C ARG A 142 -0.88 3.53 6.23
N ALA A 143 -2.11 3.22 5.84
CA ALA A 143 -2.66 3.53 4.51
C ALA A 143 -2.61 5.03 4.15
N ALA A 144 -2.58 5.93 5.14
CA ALA A 144 -2.36 7.36 4.90
C ALA A 144 -1.02 7.68 4.20
N LEU A 145 -0.05 6.77 4.23
CA LEU A 145 1.26 6.92 3.58
C LEU A 145 1.31 6.30 2.17
N PHE A 146 0.20 5.76 1.68
CA PHE A 146 0.16 5.18 0.35
C PHE A 146 0.24 6.29 -0.69
N THR A 147 1.31 6.26 -1.48
CA THR A 147 1.58 7.24 -2.55
C THR A 147 1.54 6.60 -3.93
N ASP A 148 1.69 5.28 -4.03
CA ASP A 148 1.59 4.53 -5.29
C ASP A 148 0.18 3.96 -5.48
N VAL A 149 -0.43 4.28 -6.62
CA VAL A 149 -1.73 3.75 -7.04
C VAL A 149 -1.75 2.22 -7.02
N MET A 150 -0.62 1.60 -7.34
CA MET A 150 -0.48 0.14 -7.36
C MET A 150 -0.69 -0.49 -5.97
N ASP A 151 -0.38 0.21 -4.87
CA ASP A 151 -0.62 -0.29 -3.53
C ASP A 151 -2.12 -0.51 -3.28
N VAL A 152 -2.94 0.48 -3.66
CA VAL A 152 -4.41 0.39 -3.57
C VAL A 152 -4.95 -0.71 -4.46
N ILE A 153 -4.44 -0.83 -5.69
CA ILE A 153 -4.85 -1.87 -6.65
C ILE A 153 -4.56 -3.27 -6.11
N PHE A 154 -3.36 -3.50 -5.56
CA PHE A 154 -2.99 -4.80 -5.02
C PHE A 154 -3.77 -5.13 -3.75
N VAL A 155 -3.95 -4.19 -2.83
CA VAL A 155 -4.81 -4.39 -1.66
C VAL A 155 -6.22 -4.76 -2.09
N THR A 156 -6.80 -4.07 -3.09
CA THR A 156 -8.13 -4.40 -3.63
C THR A 156 -8.21 -5.86 -4.09
N HIS A 157 -7.22 -6.34 -4.85
CA HIS A 157 -7.18 -7.72 -5.30
C HIS A 157 -7.07 -8.73 -4.16
N LEU A 158 -6.31 -8.41 -3.12
CA LEU A 158 -6.15 -9.28 -1.95
C LEU A 158 -7.44 -9.32 -1.11
N VAL A 159 -8.11 -8.18 -0.91
CA VAL A 159 -9.40 -8.08 -0.22
C VAL A 159 -10.47 -8.89 -0.94
N GLU A 160 -10.55 -8.83 -2.27
CA GLU A 160 -11.48 -9.65 -3.04
C GLU A 160 -11.23 -11.15 -2.86
N ARG A 161 -9.96 -11.56 -2.85
CA ARG A 161 -9.61 -12.97 -2.63
C ARG A 161 -9.97 -13.42 -1.22
N LEU A 162 -9.71 -12.61 -0.19
CA LEU A 162 -10.13 -12.88 1.18
C LEU A 162 -11.66 -12.96 1.29
N THR A 163 -12.38 -12.04 0.65
CA THR A 163 -13.85 -12.00 0.63
C THR A 163 -14.45 -13.29 0.04
N ARG A 164 -13.89 -13.80 -1.06
CA ARG A 164 -14.33 -15.08 -1.65
C ARG A 164 -14.16 -16.27 -0.70
N LEU A 165 -13.18 -16.23 0.20
CA LEU A 165 -12.98 -17.27 1.20
C LEU A 165 -13.87 -17.05 2.43
N ALA A 166 -14.24 -15.80 2.73
CA ALA A 166 -15.12 -15.45 3.84
C ALA A 166 -16.51 -16.09 3.71
N GLU A 167 -16.96 -16.40 2.49
CA GLU A 167 -18.20 -17.18 2.21
C GLU A 167 -18.20 -18.56 2.90
N LYS A 168 -17.03 -19.18 3.05
CA LYS A 168 -16.87 -20.49 3.69
C LYS A 168 -16.32 -20.38 5.12
N ARG A 169 -15.57 -19.32 5.39
CA ARG A 169 -14.87 -19.05 6.66
C ARG A 169 -15.20 -17.65 7.15
N ARG A 170 -16.32 -17.51 7.86
CA ARG A 170 -16.87 -16.20 8.26
C ARG A 170 -15.92 -15.37 9.14
N ASP A 171 -14.99 -16.01 9.84
CA ASP A 171 -13.96 -15.34 10.65
C ASP A 171 -13.03 -14.43 9.83
N LEU A 172 -12.93 -14.65 8.50
CA LEU A 172 -12.15 -13.80 7.60
C LEU A 172 -12.81 -12.44 7.30
N GLY A 173 -14.11 -12.29 7.58
CA GLY A 173 -14.84 -11.05 7.32
C GLY A 173 -14.31 -9.85 8.10
N VAL A 174 -13.80 -10.08 9.32
CA VAL A 174 -13.22 -9.03 10.17
C VAL A 174 -12.01 -8.38 9.49
N TYR A 175 -11.14 -9.17 8.84
CA TYR A 175 -10.00 -8.62 8.10
C TYR A 175 -10.43 -7.75 6.90
N VAL A 176 -11.48 -8.15 6.18
CA VAL A 176 -12.02 -7.36 5.06
C VAL A 176 -12.53 -6.00 5.56
N TRP A 177 -13.22 -5.99 6.70
CA TRP A 177 -13.68 -4.76 7.35
C TRP A 177 -12.52 -3.85 7.77
N ASP A 178 -11.56 -4.39 8.52
CA ASP A 178 -10.41 -3.63 9.03
C ASP A 178 -9.57 -3.04 7.89
N VAL A 179 -9.31 -3.82 6.85
CA VAL A 179 -8.59 -3.34 5.65
C VAL A 179 -9.39 -2.25 4.95
N ALA A 180 -10.70 -2.44 4.74
CA ALA A 180 -11.52 -1.42 4.09
C ALA A 180 -11.53 -0.10 4.89
N SER A 181 -11.60 -0.20 6.22
CA SER A 181 -11.54 0.96 7.12
C SER A 181 -10.22 1.72 6.97
N ASN A 182 -9.10 0.98 7.02
CA ASN A 182 -7.78 1.54 6.80
C ASN A 182 -7.66 2.22 5.43
N MET A 183 -8.18 1.59 4.36
CA MET A 183 -8.08 2.13 3.00
C MET A 183 -8.82 3.46 2.79
N MET A 184 -9.75 3.85 3.66
CA MET A 184 -10.34 5.19 3.61
C MET A 184 -9.36 6.31 4.01
N LEU A 185 -8.25 5.97 4.67
CA LEU A 185 -7.24 6.93 5.09
C LEU A 185 -6.28 7.32 3.97
N VAL A 186 -6.26 6.58 2.87
CA VAL A 186 -5.45 6.90 1.69
C VAL A 186 -5.80 8.30 1.15
N GLU A 187 -4.81 8.97 0.57
CA GLU A 187 -5.00 10.26 -0.08
C GLU A 187 -6.05 10.19 -1.20
N GLU A 188 -6.90 11.21 -1.29
CA GLU A 188 -8.02 11.26 -2.25
C GLU A 188 -7.56 11.15 -3.70
N HIS A 189 -6.46 11.80 -4.07
CA HIS A 189 -5.94 11.73 -5.44
C HIS A 189 -5.51 10.30 -5.80
N VAL A 190 -4.85 9.59 -4.88
CA VAL A 190 -4.43 8.19 -5.08
C VAL A 190 -5.65 7.26 -5.20
N LEU A 191 -6.66 7.46 -4.35
CA LEU A 191 -7.93 6.73 -4.44
C LEU A 191 -8.66 6.98 -5.76
N TRP A 192 -8.69 8.23 -6.24
CA TRP A 192 -9.30 8.61 -7.51
C TRP A 192 -8.57 7.94 -8.69
N MET A 193 -7.23 7.94 -8.70
CA MET A 193 -6.46 7.25 -9.72
C MET A 193 -6.76 5.74 -9.73
N ALA A 194 -6.73 5.10 -8.56
CA ALA A 194 -7.04 3.67 -8.43
C ALA A 194 -8.49 3.33 -8.83
N GLN A 195 -9.43 4.24 -8.56
CA GLN A 195 -10.81 4.13 -9.01
C GLN A 195 -10.89 4.19 -10.54
N SER A 196 -10.18 5.12 -11.18
CA SER A 196 -10.19 5.25 -12.65
C SER A 196 -9.59 4.04 -13.36
N GLU A 197 -8.55 3.44 -12.78
CA GLU A 197 -7.82 2.32 -13.38
C GLU A 197 -8.58 0.99 -13.28
N VAL A 198 -9.08 0.65 -12.08
CA VAL A 198 -9.63 -0.68 -11.81
C VAL A 198 -10.90 -0.69 -10.97
N ARG A 199 -11.54 0.46 -10.78
CA ARG A 199 -12.69 0.66 -9.88
C ARG A 199 -12.41 0.18 -8.45
N ALA A 200 -11.21 0.49 -7.95
CA ALA A 200 -10.71 -0.05 -6.68
C ALA A 200 -11.66 0.21 -5.50
N CYS A 201 -12.11 1.45 -5.32
CA CYS A 201 -12.97 1.84 -4.20
C CYS A 201 -14.33 1.13 -4.29
N THR A 202 -14.96 1.13 -5.47
CA THR A 202 -16.22 0.41 -5.72
C THR A 202 -16.11 -1.06 -5.35
N ARG A 203 -15.00 -1.71 -5.72
CA ARG A 203 -14.78 -3.14 -5.44
C ARG A 203 -14.57 -3.43 -3.96
N ILE A 204 -13.82 -2.59 -3.25
CA ILE A 204 -13.65 -2.71 -1.79
C ILE A 204 -15.01 -2.58 -1.09
N VAL A 205 -15.84 -1.62 -1.48
CA VAL A 205 -17.19 -1.45 -0.91
C VAL A 205 -18.06 -2.67 -1.17
N GLN A 206 -18.04 -3.22 -2.39
CA GLN A 206 -18.75 -4.45 -2.71
C GLN A 206 -18.28 -5.64 -1.85
N CYS A 207 -16.99 -5.71 -1.54
CA CYS A 207 -16.45 -6.72 -0.63
C CYS A 207 -17.02 -6.57 0.79
N VAL A 208 -17.06 -5.34 1.32
CA VAL A 208 -17.67 -5.05 2.64
C VAL A 208 -19.15 -5.38 2.64
N GLN A 209 -19.90 -5.02 1.59
CA GLN A 209 -21.32 -5.35 1.46
C GLN A 209 -21.56 -6.85 1.51
N ARG A 210 -20.79 -7.65 0.75
CA ARG A 210 -20.90 -9.12 0.80
C ARG A 210 -20.62 -9.68 2.18
N VAL A 211 -19.63 -9.14 2.90
CA VAL A 211 -19.34 -9.55 4.27
C VAL A 211 -20.46 -9.18 5.23
N ALA A 212 -21.07 -8.00 5.07
CA ALA A 212 -22.22 -7.59 5.85
C ALA A 212 -23.43 -8.50 5.59
N ASP A 213 -23.75 -8.81 4.33
CA ASP A 213 -24.84 -9.73 3.95
C ASP A 213 -24.66 -11.11 4.59
N MET A 214 -23.42 -11.58 4.69
CA MET A 214 -23.08 -12.80 5.40
C MET A 214 -23.36 -12.69 6.90
N ALA A 215 -23.04 -11.57 7.54
CA ALA A 215 -23.30 -11.36 8.96
C ALA A 215 -24.80 -11.26 9.29
N LEU A 216 -25.66 -10.93 8.31
CA LEU A 216 -27.12 -10.85 8.50
C LEU A 216 -27.83 -12.22 8.57
N THR A 217 -27.10 -13.34 8.50
CA THR A 217 -27.68 -14.67 8.75
C THR A 217 -28.03 -14.83 10.24
N PRO A 218 -29.13 -15.53 10.59
CA PRO A 218 -29.84 -15.44 11.89
C PRO A 218 -29.05 -15.81 13.17
N ASP A 219 -27.79 -16.18 13.05
CA ASP A 219 -26.91 -16.60 14.15
C ASP A 219 -26.12 -15.44 14.78
N HIS A 220 -26.17 -14.22 14.22
CA HIS A 220 -25.36 -13.09 14.69
C HIS A 220 -26.17 -12.02 15.45
N GLN A 221 -25.68 -11.67 16.65
CA GLN A 221 -26.22 -10.62 17.53
C GLN A 221 -25.98 -9.18 17.03
N ALA A 222 -25.20 -9.00 15.96
CA ALA A 222 -24.88 -7.69 15.38
C ALA A 222 -25.91 -7.20 14.33
N ALA A 223 -26.88 -8.03 13.96
CA ALA A 223 -27.91 -7.70 12.99
C ALA A 223 -29.22 -7.33 13.72
N PHE A 224 -29.71 -6.10 13.54
CA PHE A 224 -31.04 -5.72 14.00
C PHE A 224 -32.09 -6.23 13.01
N THR A 225 -32.76 -7.33 13.36
CA THR A 225 -33.84 -7.89 12.52
C THR A 225 -35.09 -7.03 12.60
N VAL A 226 -35.32 -6.22 11.57
CA VAL A 226 -36.55 -5.42 11.41
C VAL A 226 -37.67 -6.32 10.91
N ARG A 227 -38.78 -6.44 11.66
CA ARG A 227 -40.00 -7.11 11.15
C ARG A 227 -40.78 -6.16 10.25
N PRO A 228 -41.21 -6.58 9.05
CA PRO A 228 -41.91 -5.70 8.09
C PRO A 228 -43.40 -5.45 8.45
N ALA A 229 -43.79 -5.57 9.71
CA ALA A 229 -45.17 -5.36 10.14
C ALA A 229 -45.32 -3.96 10.73
N THR A 230 -46.11 -3.14 10.04
CA THR A 230 -46.47 -1.72 10.28
C THR A 230 -45.41 -0.70 9.85
N SER A 231 -45.87 0.22 8.99
CA SER A 231 -45.14 1.27 8.28
C SER A 231 -44.59 2.37 9.20
N GLN A 232 -43.82 2.01 10.21
CA GLN A 232 -43.13 2.94 11.11
C GLN A 232 -41.67 3.06 10.69
N GLY A 233 -41.20 4.28 10.47
CA GLY A 233 -39.82 4.54 10.04
C GLY A 233 -38.81 4.13 11.11
N LEU A 234 -37.57 3.87 10.72
CA LEU A 234 -36.46 3.59 11.63
C LEU A 234 -35.45 4.74 11.55
N THR A 235 -34.96 5.18 12.71
CA THR A 235 -33.85 6.12 12.82
C THR A 235 -32.71 5.42 13.53
N CYS A 236 -31.60 5.20 12.83
CA CYS A 236 -30.37 4.68 13.41
C CYS A 236 -29.34 5.82 13.49
N VAL A 237 -28.74 5.98 14.67
CA VAL A 237 -27.67 6.94 14.94
C VAL A 237 -26.44 6.15 15.32
N VAL A 238 -25.29 6.55 14.77
CA VAL A 238 -24.00 5.99 15.14
C VAL A 238 -23.29 6.99 16.04
N ILE A 239 -22.95 6.56 17.25
CA ILE A 239 -22.39 7.38 18.32
C ILE A 239 -20.96 6.91 18.56
N LYS A 240 -20.00 7.83 18.43
CA LYS A 240 -18.61 7.60 18.84
C LYS A 240 -18.52 7.72 20.36
N GLN A 241 -18.26 6.62 21.06
CA GLN A 241 -18.05 6.64 22.51
C GLN A 241 -16.57 6.88 22.83
N PRO A 242 -16.24 7.75 23.80
CA PRO A 242 -14.89 7.82 24.34
C PRO A 242 -14.59 6.50 25.06
N SER A 243 -13.41 5.92 24.78
CA SER A 243 -12.95 4.69 25.43
C SER A 243 -12.95 4.88 26.96
N PRO A 244 -13.40 3.90 27.75
CA PRO A 244 -13.29 3.98 29.21
C PRO A 244 -11.80 4.08 29.58
N SER A 245 -11.41 5.17 30.23
CA SER A 245 -10.06 5.33 30.77
C SER A 245 -9.74 4.14 31.68
N PRO A 246 -8.55 3.53 31.60
CA PRO A 246 -8.18 2.47 32.53
C PRO A 246 -8.30 2.99 33.97
N PRO A 247 -8.74 2.15 34.92
CA PRO A 247 -8.82 2.54 36.31
C PRO A 247 -7.44 3.02 36.77
N GLN A 248 -7.36 4.29 37.20
CA GLN A 248 -6.15 4.85 37.77
C GLN A 248 -5.66 3.93 38.88
N ALA A 249 -4.46 3.37 38.71
CA ALA A 249 -3.80 2.63 39.78
C ALA A 249 -3.66 3.55 41.01
N PRO A 250 -3.85 3.05 42.24
CA PRO A 250 -3.68 3.86 43.44
C PRO A 250 -2.28 4.47 43.47
N ARG A 251 -2.20 5.80 43.63
CA ARG A 251 -0.92 6.50 43.82
C ARG A 251 -0.14 5.85 44.97
N PRO A 252 1.13 5.46 44.79
CA PRO A 252 1.94 5.00 45.91
C PRO A 252 2.18 6.15 46.90
N PRO A 253 2.26 5.86 48.22
CA PRO A 253 2.45 6.88 49.24
C PRO A 253 3.82 7.56 49.11
N PRO A 254 3.98 8.81 49.59
CA PRO A 254 5.20 9.58 49.41
C PRO A 254 6.36 8.96 50.20
N HIS A 255 7.34 8.43 49.47
CA HIS A 255 8.60 8.01 50.06
C HIS A 255 9.45 9.22 50.47
N ARG A 256 9.84 9.20 51.75
CA ARG A 256 10.71 10.17 52.44
C ARG A 256 12.01 10.40 51.66
N ARG A 257 12.27 11.66 51.32
CA ARG A 257 13.58 12.17 50.85
C ARG A 257 14.72 11.61 51.73
N ARG A 258 15.67 10.91 51.12
CA ARG A 258 17.06 10.88 51.58
C ARG A 258 17.91 11.55 50.51
N GLN A 259 18.52 12.66 50.92
CA GLN A 259 19.45 13.46 50.15
C GLN A 259 20.69 12.64 49.81
N ASN A 260 21.13 12.66 48.55
CA ASN A 260 22.50 13.01 48.23
C ASN A 260 22.64 13.38 46.75
N ALA A 261 23.35 14.49 46.56
CA ALA A 261 23.62 15.17 45.31
C ALA A 261 24.46 14.32 44.34
N LYS A 262 24.23 14.47 43.03
CA LYS A 262 25.12 15.24 42.15
C LYS A 262 24.50 15.42 40.75
N GLN A 263 24.53 16.67 40.29
CA GLN A 263 24.29 17.18 38.94
C GLN A 263 24.75 16.23 37.82
N ASP A 264 23.93 16.01 36.80
CA ASP A 264 24.20 16.55 35.45
C ASP A 264 22.92 16.62 34.61
N GLY A 265 22.82 17.63 33.76
CA GLY A 265 21.59 18.01 33.04
C GLY A 265 21.41 17.30 31.71
N GLY A 266 20.13 17.11 31.35
CA GLY A 266 19.65 16.74 30.02
C GLY A 266 18.15 16.95 29.98
N GLU A 267 17.69 17.94 29.21
CA GLU A 267 16.28 18.14 28.87
C GLU A 267 15.91 17.07 27.83
N GLU A 268 15.11 16.08 28.23
CA GLU A 268 14.42 15.18 27.30
C GLU A 268 12.96 15.64 27.26
N GLU A 269 12.56 16.26 26.14
CA GLU A 269 11.16 16.49 25.80
C GLU A 269 10.51 15.12 25.56
N GLU A 270 9.70 14.66 26.51
CA GLU A 270 8.81 13.51 26.33
C GLU A 270 7.70 13.93 25.35
N GLU A 271 7.89 13.63 24.06
CA GLU A 271 6.78 13.60 23.10
C GLU A 271 5.83 12.48 23.54
N GLU A 272 4.72 12.85 24.17
CA GLU A 272 3.57 11.98 24.39
C GLU A 272 3.00 11.59 23.01
N GLU A 273 3.41 10.44 22.48
CA GLU A 273 2.64 9.75 21.44
C GLU A 273 1.26 9.43 22.04
N GLU A 274 0.25 10.25 21.71
CA GLU A 274 -1.15 9.89 21.90
C GLU A 274 -1.43 8.62 21.08
N GLU A 275 -1.29 7.47 21.74
CA GLU A 275 -1.83 6.20 21.26
C GLU A 275 -3.34 6.41 21.09
N GLU A 276 -3.80 6.55 19.83
CA GLU A 276 -5.19 6.81 19.50
C GLU A 276 -6.05 5.64 20.02
N ALA A 277 -6.54 5.78 21.25
CA ALA A 277 -7.33 4.77 21.92
C ALA A 277 -8.54 4.43 21.04
N GLY A 278 -8.63 3.16 20.65
CA GLY A 278 -9.62 2.66 19.71
C GLY A 278 -11.01 3.18 20.05
N SER A 279 -11.53 4.08 19.21
CA SER A 279 -12.83 4.67 19.43
C SER A 279 -13.92 3.64 19.13
N LEU A 280 -14.75 3.38 20.12
CA LEU A 280 -15.83 2.39 20.04
C LEU A 280 -17.06 3.06 19.43
N LEU A 281 -17.55 2.56 18.29
CA LEU A 281 -18.82 3.03 17.73
C LEU A 281 -19.98 2.22 18.30
N SER A 282 -20.99 2.91 18.84
CA SER A 282 -22.27 2.33 19.23
C SER A 282 -23.33 2.71 18.22
N ILE A 283 -24.07 1.72 17.71
CA ILE A 283 -25.21 1.95 16.81
C ILE A 283 -26.49 1.86 17.63
N GLN A 284 -27.27 2.95 17.65
CA GLN A 284 -28.55 3.00 18.34
C GLN A 284 -29.67 3.22 17.32
N CYS A 285 -30.60 2.27 17.23
CA CYS A 285 -31.76 2.35 16.33
C CYS A 285 -33.07 2.51 17.12
N HIS A 286 -33.90 3.44 16.68
CA HIS A 286 -35.21 3.75 17.25
C HIS A 286 -36.32 3.63 16.19
N VAL A 287 -37.49 3.15 16.61
CA VAL A 287 -38.70 3.13 15.78
C VAL A 287 -39.43 4.47 15.92
N LEU A 288 -39.71 5.13 14.79
CA LEU A 288 -40.46 6.38 14.73
C LEU A 288 -41.95 6.08 14.90
N ASN A 289 -42.46 6.25 16.13
CA ASN A 289 -43.89 6.18 16.39
C ASN A 289 -44.52 7.53 16.02
N GLY A 290 -45.54 7.53 15.16
CA GLY A 290 -46.25 8.73 14.77
C GLY A 290 -46.92 9.41 15.97
N SER A 291 -46.66 10.72 16.12
CA SER A 291 -47.38 11.71 16.95
C SER A 291 -47.46 11.49 18.47
N HIS A 292 -46.53 12.15 19.19
CA HIS A 292 -46.67 13.03 20.38
C HIS A 292 -45.48 12.86 21.36
N PRO A 293 -44.95 13.95 21.94
CA PRO A 293 -43.79 13.90 22.82
C PRO A 293 -44.25 13.58 24.25
N HIS A 294 -43.82 12.45 24.81
CA HIS A 294 -43.42 12.26 26.21
C HIS A 294 -43.39 10.76 26.59
N LEU A 295 -42.29 10.38 27.27
CA LEU A 295 -42.06 9.20 28.11
C LEU A 295 -41.68 7.86 27.45
N PRO A 296 -40.97 6.96 28.17
CA PRO A 296 -39.71 7.15 28.90
C PRO A 296 -38.62 6.15 28.45
N ALA A 297 -37.36 6.47 28.74
CA ALA A 297 -36.15 5.80 28.26
C ALA A 297 -35.85 4.41 28.88
N ASN A 298 -36.83 3.49 28.97
CA ASN A 298 -36.62 2.24 29.72
C ASN A 298 -37.05 0.92 29.05
N GLN A 299 -37.03 0.86 27.72
CA GLN A 299 -37.06 -0.42 26.98
C GLN A 299 -35.78 -0.58 26.14
N LEU A 300 -34.64 -0.23 26.75
CA LEU A 300 -33.32 -0.29 26.13
C LEU A 300 -32.83 -1.74 26.03
N GLY A 301 -32.90 -2.33 24.84
CA GLY A 301 -31.93 -3.34 24.45
C GLY A 301 -30.60 -2.63 24.19
N LYS A 302 -29.70 -2.59 25.18
CA LYS A 302 -28.33 -2.09 24.99
C LYS A 302 -27.55 -3.19 24.28
N VAL A 303 -27.30 -3.02 22.98
CA VAL A 303 -26.35 -3.87 22.23
C VAL A 303 -25.06 -3.08 22.09
N GLU A 304 -24.06 -3.44 22.89
CA GLU A 304 -22.67 -3.02 22.72
C GLU A 304 -22.09 -3.86 21.56
N SER A 305 -22.10 -3.31 20.35
CA SER A 305 -21.29 -3.85 19.26
C SER A 305 -19.96 -3.10 19.26
N GLU A 306 -18.86 -3.79 19.55
CA GLU A 306 -17.51 -3.30 19.29
C GLU A 306 -17.30 -3.21 17.77
N GLY A 307 -17.64 -2.06 17.20
CA GLY A 307 -17.34 -1.73 15.82
C GLY A 307 -16.26 -0.65 15.75
N ARG A 308 -15.10 -0.96 15.15
CA ARG A 308 -14.15 0.06 14.72
C ARG A 308 -14.72 0.77 13.50
N GLY A 309 -14.76 2.11 13.60
CA GLY A 309 -15.64 2.94 12.79
C GLY A 309 -15.23 3.22 11.36
N MET A 310 -16.22 3.25 10.48
CA MET A 310 -16.07 3.53 9.05
C MET A 310 -16.69 4.89 8.70
N TYR A 311 -15.95 6.01 8.78
CA TYR A 311 -16.43 7.31 8.28
C TYR A 311 -15.33 8.22 7.71
N ARG A 312 -15.23 8.27 6.38
CA ARG A 312 -14.90 9.49 5.61
C ARG A 312 -15.90 9.63 4.48
N GLU A 313 -16.65 10.73 4.45
CA GLU A 313 -17.57 11.05 3.34
C GLU A 313 -16.86 11.03 1.99
N THR A 314 -15.57 11.36 1.93
CA THR A 314 -14.77 11.37 0.70
C THR A 314 -14.69 10.00 0.04
N PHE A 315 -14.44 8.92 0.80
CA PHE A 315 -14.36 7.55 0.27
C PHE A 315 -15.70 7.11 -0.36
N TRP A 316 -16.81 7.55 0.23
CA TRP A 316 -18.16 7.30 -0.30
C TRP A 316 -18.55 8.24 -1.44
N ARG A 317 -18.02 9.47 -1.48
CA ARG A 317 -18.21 10.41 -2.60
C ARG A 317 -17.46 9.95 -3.86
N THR A 318 -16.31 9.30 -3.74
CA THR A 318 -15.60 8.71 -4.90
C THR A 318 -16.42 7.60 -5.57
N LEU A 319 -17.40 7.01 -4.88
CA LEU A 319 -18.36 6.04 -5.44
C LEU A 319 -19.48 6.72 -6.26
N SER A 320 -19.69 8.04 -6.10
CA SER A 320 -20.77 8.77 -6.77
C SER A 320 -20.45 9.17 -8.22
N PHE A 321 -19.40 8.59 -8.81
CA PHE A 321 -19.06 8.75 -10.23
C PHE A 321 -19.48 7.55 -11.11
N ASP A 322 -20.29 6.63 -10.58
CA ASP A 322 -21.05 5.65 -11.38
C ASP A 322 -22.52 6.09 -11.52
#